data_AF-A0A960J023-F1
#
_entry.id   AF-A0A960J023-F1
#
_cell.length_a   1.000
_cell.length_b   1.000
_cell.length_c   1.000
_cell.angle_alpha   90.00
_cell.angle_beta   90.00
_cell.angle_gamma   90.00
#
_symmetry.space_group_name_H-M   'P 1'
#
loop_
_entity.id
_entity.type
_entity.pdbx_description
1 polymer ?
#
loop_
_entity_poly.entity_id
_entity_poly.type
_entity_poly.pdbx_seq_one_letter_code
_entity_poly.pdbx_strand_id
1 'polypeptide(L)'
;MPAETHQRSEAVDVDAVLDLLTCVVGLDAPRAADAPLAALELDDDLSILHLWDAVVEEYGERSVGDLELDGARPTTLGELADLFTRELSS
;
A
#
# COMPACT_ATOMS: atom_id res chain seq x y z
N MET A 1 -9.96 -25.77 -24.53
CA MET A 1 -9.81 -25.54 -23.08
C MET A 1 -10.03 -24.05 -22.85
N PRO A 2 -11.20 -23.58 -22.37
CA PRO A 2 -11.33 -22.20 -21.93
C PRO A 2 -11.18 -22.17 -20.41
N ALA A 3 -10.05 -21.69 -19.92
CA ALA A 3 -9.96 -21.12 -18.58
C ALA A 3 -9.69 -19.64 -18.78
N GLU A 4 -10.71 -18.95 -19.26
CA GLU A 4 -10.80 -17.49 -19.22
C GLU A 4 -10.99 -17.11 -17.76
N THR A 5 -9.91 -17.11 -16.98
CA THR A 5 -9.87 -16.33 -15.75
C THR A 5 -9.42 -14.94 -16.16
N HIS A 6 -10.32 -14.21 -16.83
CA HIS A 6 -10.31 -12.75 -16.72
C HIS A 6 -10.71 -12.46 -15.27
N GLN A 7 -9.74 -12.53 -14.36
CA GLN A 7 -9.88 -11.89 -13.06
C GLN A 7 -9.89 -10.40 -13.36
N ARG A 8 -11.13 -9.93 -13.53
CA ARG A 8 -11.60 -8.57 -13.40
C ARG A 8 -10.56 -7.71 -12.67
N SER A 9 -10.00 -6.72 -13.37
CA SER A 9 -9.33 -5.56 -12.78
C SER A 9 -10.31 -4.90 -11.81
N GLU A 10 -10.41 -5.43 -10.60
CA GLU A 10 -11.04 -4.75 -9.49
C GLU A 10 -10.06 -3.67 -9.07
N ALA A 11 -10.51 -2.41 -9.14
CA ALA A 11 -9.73 -1.30 -8.64
C ALA A 11 -9.33 -1.63 -7.20
N VAL A 12 -8.04 -1.55 -6.90
CA VAL A 12 -7.54 -1.80 -5.55
C VAL A 12 -8.12 -0.72 -4.65
N ASP A 13 -8.85 -1.12 -3.60
CA ASP A 13 -9.44 -0.21 -2.62
C ASP A 13 -8.44 0.15 -1.52
N VAL A 14 -8.54 1.36 -0.98
CA VAL A 14 -7.65 1.85 0.09
C VAL A 14 -7.72 0.99 1.35
N ASP A 15 -8.91 0.45 1.66
CA ASP A 15 -9.12 -0.44 2.80
C ASP A 15 -8.38 -1.77 2.62
N ALA A 16 -8.24 -2.27 1.38
CA ALA A 16 -7.49 -3.49 1.10
C ALA A 16 -5.99 -3.27 1.27
N VAL A 17 -5.46 -2.15 0.77
CA VAL A 17 -4.05 -1.76 0.98
C VAL A 17 -3.77 -1.55 2.46
N LEU A 18 -4.65 -0.87 3.18
CA LEU A 18 -4.50 -0.65 4.62
C LEU A 18 -4.48 -1.99 5.38
N ASP A 19 -5.38 -2.92 5.05
CA ASP A 19 -5.40 -4.26 5.67
C ASP A 19 -4.08 -5.01 5.45
N LEU A 20 -3.54 -4.99 4.23
CA LEU A 20 -2.23 -5.55 3.94
C LEU A 20 -1.12 -4.88 4.77
N LEU A 21 -1.09 -3.54 4.81
CA LEU A 21 -0.09 -2.82 5.61
C LEU A 21 -0.20 -3.15 7.10
N THR A 22 -1.40 -3.33 7.63
CA THR A 22 -1.57 -3.78 9.03
C THR A 22 -1.01 -5.17 9.27
N CYS A 23 -1.20 -6.08 8.32
CA CYS A 23 -0.65 -7.43 8.40
C CYS A 23 0.88 -7.40 8.35
N VAL A 24 1.48 -6.61 7.46
CA VAL A 24 2.93 -6.50 7.30
C VAL A 24 3.59 -5.87 8.53
N VAL A 25 2.99 -4.81 9.08
CA VAL A 25 3.51 -4.11 10.27
C VAL A 25 3.15 -4.82 11.58
N GLY A 26 2.20 -5.77 11.56
CA GLY A 26 1.75 -6.51 12.73
C GLY A 26 0.88 -5.69 13.69
N LEU A 27 0.06 -4.78 13.16
CA LEU A 27 -0.85 -3.94 13.92
C LEU A 27 -2.28 -4.45 13.90
N ASP A 28 -3.00 -4.24 15.00
CA ASP A 28 -4.43 -4.47 15.04
C ASP A 28 -5.19 -3.41 14.22
N ALA A 29 -6.08 -3.87 13.34
CA ALA A 29 -6.84 -3.06 12.38
C ALA A 29 -7.67 -1.88 12.95
N PRO A 30 -8.32 -1.92 14.13
CA PRO A 30 -9.32 -0.90 14.49
C PRO A 30 -8.78 0.52 14.71
N ARG A 31 -7.46 0.72 14.71
CA ARG A 31 -6.80 2.03 14.80
C ARG A 31 -5.59 2.19 13.89
N ALA A 32 -5.41 1.28 12.94
CA ALA A 32 -4.22 1.29 12.11
C ALA A 32 -4.13 2.52 11.21
N ALA A 33 -5.26 2.99 10.67
CA ALA A 33 -5.30 4.17 9.80
C ALA A 33 -4.68 5.41 10.46
N ASP A 34 -4.95 5.62 11.76
CA ASP A 34 -4.47 6.76 12.53
C ASP A 34 -3.06 6.55 13.12
N ALA A 35 -2.46 5.38 12.92
CA ALA A 35 -1.16 5.05 13.50
C ALA A 35 -0.06 5.90 12.83
N PRO A 36 0.71 6.69 13.61
CA PRO A 36 1.77 7.54 13.05
C PRO A 36 2.94 6.71 12.54
N LEU A 37 3.42 6.95 11.32
CA LEU A 37 4.56 6.23 10.75
C LEU A 37 5.81 6.39 11.62
N ALA A 38 6.06 7.59 12.15
CA ALA A 38 7.19 7.86 13.03
C ALA A 38 7.12 7.07 14.35
N ALA A 39 5.92 6.73 14.84
CA ALA A 39 5.76 5.90 16.03
C ALA A 39 6.03 4.41 15.74
N LEU A 40 5.99 4.03 14.47
CA LEU A 40 6.24 2.68 13.96
C LEU A 40 7.65 2.54 13.37
N GLU A 41 8.44 3.61 13.37
CA GLU A 41 9.76 3.67 12.72
C GLU A 41 9.69 3.39 11.21
N LEU A 42 8.62 3.87 10.56
CA LEU A 42 8.33 3.70 9.13
C LEU A 42 8.29 5.03 8.35
N ASP A 43 8.77 6.13 8.94
CA ASP A 43 8.77 7.47 8.32
C ASP A 43 9.97 7.73 7.39
N ASP A 44 10.91 6.79 7.31
CA ASP A 44 12.04 6.84 6.40
C ASP A 44 11.70 6.27 5.00
N ASP A 45 12.43 6.75 3.99
CA ASP A 45 12.16 6.40 2.59
C ASP A 45 12.36 4.92 2.30
N LEU A 46 13.31 4.26 2.96
CA LEU A 46 13.61 2.85 2.72
C LEU A 46 12.46 1.98 3.24
N SER A 47 11.98 2.26 4.45
CA SER A 47 10.80 1.60 5.02
C SER A 47 9.56 1.77 4.15
N ILE A 48 9.31 2.99 3.66
CA ILE A 48 8.19 3.27 2.75
C ILE A 48 8.32 2.47 1.45
N LEU A 49 9.52 2.43 0.84
CA LEU A 49 9.77 1.65 -0.38
C LEU A 49 9.63 0.15 -0.15
N HIS A 50 10.02 -0.37 1.01
CA HIS A 50 9.80 -1.78 1.36
C HIS A 50 8.32 -2.14 1.49
N LEU A 51 7.52 -1.26 2.10
CA LEU A 51 6.08 -1.45 2.17
C LEU A 51 5.42 -1.36 0.80
N TRP A 52 5.93 -0.48 -0.06
CA TRP A 52 5.49 -0.37 -1.44
C TRP A 52 5.76 -1.65 -2.23
N ASP A 53 6.95 -2.22 -2.11
CA ASP A 53 7.30 -3.49 -2.75
C ASP A 53 6.32 -4.61 -2.37
N ALA A 54 6.01 -4.73 -1.08
CA ALA A 54 5.02 -5.71 -0.59
C ALA A 54 3.60 -5.47 -1.18
N VAL A 55 3.19 -4.21 -1.30
CA VAL A 55 1.90 -3.83 -1.89
C VAL A 55 1.84 -4.13 -3.38
N VAL A 56 2.93 -3.86 -4.12
CA VAL A 56 3.05 -4.17 -5.54
C VAL A 56 3.15 -5.67 -5.79
N GLU A 57 3.80 -6.43 -4.91
CA GLU A 57 3.83 -7.90 -4.99
C GLU A 57 2.43 -8.52 -4.88
N GLU A 58 1.57 -7.98 -4.01
CA GLU A 58 0.21 -8.50 -3.79
C GLU A 58 -0.78 -7.98 -4.86
N TYR A 59 -0.74 -6.69 -5.18
CA TYR A 59 -1.77 -6.02 -5.98
C TYR A 59 -1.30 -5.50 -7.34
N GLY A 60 0.01 -5.46 -7.60
CA GLY A 60 0.58 -4.96 -8.85
C GLY A 60 0.50 -5.99 -9.97
N GLU A 61 -0.36 -5.77 -10.97
CA GLU A 61 -0.56 -6.73 -12.07
C GLU A 61 0.66 -6.89 -12.99
N ARG A 62 1.62 -5.95 -13.00
CA ARG A 62 2.93 -6.04 -13.68
C ARG A 62 3.74 -4.76 -13.49
N SER A 63 4.81 -4.83 -12.70
CA SER A 63 5.88 -3.82 -12.60
C SER A 63 5.35 -2.40 -12.50
N VAL A 64 4.69 -2.10 -11.39
CA VAL A 64 4.45 -0.71 -11.01
C VAL A 64 5.82 -0.05 -10.82
N GLY A 65 6.00 1.15 -11.36
CA GLY A 65 7.28 1.86 -11.39
C GLY A 65 7.82 2.18 -9.99
N ASP A 66 9.02 2.77 -9.95
CA ASP A 66 9.56 3.36 -8.73
C ASP A 66 8.55 4.35 -8.13
N LEU A 67 8.32 4.23 -6.82
CA LEU A 67 7.44 5.14 -6.08
C LEU A 67 8.05 6.54 -6.04
N GLU A 68 7.40 7.52 -6.66
CA GLU A 68 7.84 8.92 -6.59
C GLU A 68 7.27 9.61 -5.34
N LEU A 69 8.12 9.82 -4.33
CA LEU A 69 7.76 10.51 -3.07
C LEU A 69 7.88 12.03 -3.15
N ASP A 70 7.66 12.63 -4.32
CA ASP A 70 7.86 14.08 -4.56
C ASP A 70 6.74 14.96 -3.98
N GLY A 71 5.74 14.36 -3.32
CA GLY A 71 4.60 15.03 -2.72
C GLY A 71 4.70 15.30 -1.21
N ALA A 72 3.56 15.57 -0.58
CA ALA A 72 3.46 15.61 0.87
C ALA A 72 3.68 14.20 1.43
N ARG A 73 4.68 14.04 2.31
CA ARG A 73 4.96 12.75 2.94
C ARG A 73 3.78 12.29 3.79
N PRO A 74 3.36 11.02 3.66
CA PRO A 74 2.37 10.46 4.56
C PRO A 74 2.93 10.47 6.00
N THR A 75 2.06 10.79 6.95
CA THR A 75 2.39 10.84 8.37
C THR A 75 1.75 9.69 9.14
N THR A 76 0.73 9.05 8.54
CA THR A 76 0.00 7.93 9.11
C THR A 76 -0.07 6.76 8.13
N LEU A 77 -0.37 5.57 8.65
CA LEU A 77 -0.61 4.37 7.84
C LEU A 77 -1.79 4.54 6.87
N GLY A 78 -2.83 5.27 7.26
CA GLY A 78 -3.97 5.57 6.38
C GLY A 78 -3.59 6.48 5.21
N GLU A 79 -2.79 7.53 5.47
CA GLU A 79 -2.27 8.39 4.41
C GLU A 79 -1.33 7.63 3.46
N LEU A 80 -0.55 6.68 3.99
CA LEU A 80 0.32 5.82 3.21
C LEU A 80 -0.49 4.87 2.31
N ALA A 81 -1.54 4.25 2.85
CA ALA A 81 -2.43 3.39 2.08
C ALA A 81 -3.11 4.16 0.94
N ASP A 82 -3.58 5.39 1.20
CA ASP A 82 -4.17 6.27 0.18
C ASP A 82 -3.17 6.61 -0.93
N LEU A 83 -1.93 6.92 -0.56
CA LEU A 83 -0.85 7.18 -1.51
C LEU A 83 -0.61 5.96 -2.41
N PHE A 84 -0.40 4.79 -1.83
CA PHE A 84 -0.16 3.56 -2.61
C PHE A 84 -1.33 3.18 -3.50
N THR A 85 -2.56 3.37 -3.02
CA THR A 85 -3.77 3.11 -3.82
C THR A 85 -3.84 4.02 -5.05
N ARG A 86 -3.49 5.30 -4.89
CA ARG A 86 -3.42 6.25 -6.01
C ARG A 86 -2.36 5.84 -7.03
N GLU A 87 -1.19 5.42 -6.58
CA GLU A 87 -0.11 4.97 -7.45
C GLU A 87 -0.45 3.66 -8.19
N LEU A 88 -1.13 2.72 -7.54
CA LEU A 88 -1.64 1.50 -8.17
C LEU A 88 -2.73 1.77 -9.21
N SER A 89 -3.44 2.88 -9.08
CA SER A 89 -4.56 3.26 -9.94
C SER A 89 -4.18 4.25 -11.05
N SER A 90 -2.92 4.72 -11.08
CA SER A 90 -2.42 5.69 -12.06
C SER A 90 -2.01 5.04 -13.37
#